data_AF-A0A4S0JNW1-F1
#
_entry.id   AF-A0A4S0JNW1-F1
#
_cell.length_a   1.000
_cell.length_b   1.000
_cell.length_c   1.000
_cell.angle_alpha   90.00
_cell.angle_beta   90.00
_cell.angle_gamma   90.00
#
_symmetry.space_group_name_H-M   'P 1'
#
loop_
_entity.id
_entity.type
_entity.pdbx_description
1 polymer ?
#
loop_
_entity_poly.entity_id
_entity_poly.type
_entity_poly.pdbx_seq_one_letter_code
_entity_poly.pdbx_strand_id
1 'polypeptide(L)'
;DNELFGKFRVSGKDAKKMDPFIHYGLGASFMALHDSGLEITDANAERIGAIVGAGIGGLLGIEEQTIEFHEGKKISPFYVPKTIINMLPGQLSIITGLKGPSFSAVSACA
;
A
#
# COMPACT_ATOMS: atom_id res chain seq x y z
N ASP A 1 1.25 17.16 -11.41
CA ASP A 1 0.56 17.17 -10.11
C ASP A 1 -0.93 17.01 -10.30
N ASN A 2 -1.58 16.30 -9.39
CA ASN A 2 -3.03 16.08 -9.32
C ASN A 2 -3.59 16.90 -8.16
N GLU A 3 -4.74 17.54 -8.32
CA GLU A 3 -5.33 18.41 -7.28
C GLU A 3 -5.61 17.70 -5.95
N LEU A 4 -5.86 16.38 -5.98
CA LEU A 4 -6.14 15.57 -4.80
C LEU A 4 -4.87 14.92 -4.20
N PHE A 5 -3.93 14.50 -5.04
CA PHE A 5 -2.77 13.69 -4.61
C PHE A 5 -1.44 14.43 -4.67
N GLY A 6 -1.43 15.70 -5.06
CA GLY A 6 -0.22 16.47 -5.30
C GLY A 6 0.70 15.78 -6.31
N LYS A 7 1.94 15.50 -5.87
CA LYS A 7 2.97 14.84 -6.68
C LYS A 7 2.90 13.30 -6.67
N PHE A 8 2.09 12.70 -5.80
CA PHE A 8 2.08 11.25 -5.58
C PHE A 8 1.20 10.51 -6.59
N ARG A 9 1.67 9.35 -7.06
CA ARG A 9 0.94 8.50 -8.01
C ARG A 9 1.46 7.07 -8.02
N VAL A 10 0.61 6.14 -8.44
CA VAL A 10 0.98 4.75 -8.73
C VAL A 10 0.94 4.55 -10.24
N SER A 11 1.97 3.93 -10.82
CA SER A 11 1.96 3.60 -12.25
C SER A 11 0.91 2.51 -12.52
N GLY A 12 0.29 2.49 -13.71
CA GLY A 12 -0.66 1.43 -14.06
C GLY A 12 -0.05 0.03 -14.02
N LYS A 13 1.27 -0.09 -14.20
CA LYS A 13 2.02 -1.35 -14.06
C LYS A 13 2.12 -1.81 -12.61
N ASP A 14 2.32 -0.88 -11.68
CA ASP A 14 2.45 -1.19 -10.25
C ASP A 14 1.09 -1.36 -9.58
N ALA A 15 0.06 -0.61 -10.02
CA ALA A 15 -1.31 -0.78 -9.55
C ALA A 15 -1.83 -2.21 -9.78
N LYS A 16 -1.46 -2.84 -10.90
CA LYS A 16 -1.79 -4.25 -11.19
C LYS A 16 -1.14 -5.26 -10.23
N LYS A 17 -0.13 -4.83 -9.45
CA LYS A 17 0.58 -5.65 -8.45
C LYS A 17 0.07 -5.39 -7.03
N MET A 18 -1.06 -4.71 -6.88
CA MET A 18 -1.65 -4.34 -5.60
C MET A 18 -3.11 -4.80 -5.58
N ASP A 19 -3.59 -5.28 -4.44
CA ASP A 19 -5.01 -5.54 -4.19
C ASP A 19 -5.74 -4.22 -3.87
N PRO A 20 -7.06 -4.09 -4.14
CA PRO A 20 -7.83 -2.86 -3.90
C PRO A 20 -7.62 -2.18 -2.54
N PHE A 21 -7.42 -2.92 -1.44
CA PHE A 21 -7.22 -2.29 -0.13
C PHE A 21 -5.97 -1.39 -0.10
N ILE A 22 -4.92 -1.75 -0.85
CA ILE A 22 -3.70 -0.94 -0.98
C ILE A 22 -3.99 0.32 -1.79
N HIS A 23 -4.79 0.23 -2.85
CA HIS A 23 -5.14 1.39 -3.68
C HIS A 23 -5.87 2.45 -2.85
N TYR A 24 -6.86 2.03 -2.06
CA TYR A 24 -7.62 2.93 -1.20
C TYR A 24 -6.74 3.55 -0.12
N GLY A 25 -5.91 2.74 0.54
CA GLY A 25 -5.01 3.23 1.57
C GLY A 25 -3.96 4.21 1.04
N LEU A 26 -3.38 3.95 -0.15
CA LEU A 26 -2.45 4.87 -0.79
C LEU A 26 -3.13 6.17 -1.21
N GLY A 27 -4.32 6.09 -1.81
CA GLY A 27 -5.10 7.28 -2.18
C GLY A 27 -5.39 8.16 -0.98
N ALA A 28 -5.86 7.58 0.13
CA ALA A 28 -6.10 8.29 1.38
C ALA A 28 -4.81 8.92 1.95
N SER A 29 -3.70 8.17 1.92
CA SER A 29 -2.41 8.63 2.43
C SER A 29 -1.83 9.78 1.59
N PHE A 30 -1.99 9.74 0.27
CA PHE A 30 -1.54 10.83 -0.62
C PHE A 30 -2.36 12.09 -0.40
N MET A 31 -3.67 11.98 -0.24
CA MET A 31 -4.52 13.13 0.11
C MET A 31 -4.08 13.74 1.44
N ALA A 32 -3.84 12.91 2.47
CA ALA A 32 -3.41 13.38 3.78
C ALA A 32 -2.04 14.08 3.75
N LEU A 33 -1.05 13.52 3.04
CA LEU A 33 0.26 14.14 2.90
C LEU A 33 0.23 15.45 2.12
N HIS A 34 -0.61 15.52 1.08
CA HIS A 34 -0.80 16.73 0.29
C HIS A 34 -1.46 17.83 1.12
N ASP A 35 -2.56 17.50 1.81
CA ASP A 35 -3.31 18.43 2.67
C ASP A 35 -2.46 18.95 3.84
N SER A 36 -1.57 18.13 4.40
CA SER A 36 -0.70 18.55 5.50
C SER A 36 0.42 19.53 5.07
N GLY A 37 0.69 19.66 3.77
CA GLY A 37 1.84 20.41 3.26
C GLY A 37 3.21 19.87 3.72
N LEU A 38 3.28 18.59 4.11
CA LEU A 38 4.51 18.00 4.64
C LEU A 38 5.46 17.67 3.48
N GLU A 39 6.58 18.38 3.41
CA GLU A 39 7.65 18.05 2.46
C GLU A 39 8.60 17.01 3.04
N ILE A 40 8.59 15.83 2.40
CA ILE A 40 9.51 14.73 2.69
C ILE A 40 10.82 14.99 1.93
N THR A 41 11.92 15.05 2.66
CA THR A 41 13.27 15.32 2.16
C THR A 41 14.25 14.31 2.74
N ASP A 42 15.44 14.17 2.14
CA ASP A 42 16.45 13.27 2.71
C ASP A 42 16.87 13.63 4.14
N ALA A 43 16.75 14.91 4.53
CA ALA A 43 17.09 15.40 5.86
C ALA A 43 16.08 14.98 6.95
N ASN A 44 14.81 14.70 6.59
CA ASN A 44 13.77 14.34 7.54
C ASN A 44 13.17 12.94 7.33
N ALA A 45 13.46 12.27 6.21
CA ALA A 45 12.86 10.99 5.83
C ALA A 45 12.97 9.89 6.90
N GLU A 46 14.10 9.80 7.61
CA GLU A 46 14.31 8.80 8.69
C GLU A 46 13.45 9.06 9.94
N ARG A 47 12.92 10.28 10.07
CA ARG A 47 12.05 10.70 11.19
C ARG A 47 10.57 10.50 10.89
N ILE A 48 10.21 10.10 9.67
CA ILE A 48 8.83 9.96 9.22
C ILE A 48 8.57 8.50 8.89
N GLY A 49 7.62 7.89 9.60
CA GLY A 49 7.20 6.51 9.41
C GLY A 49 5.81 6.40 8.80
N ALA A 50 5.39 5.17 8.51
CA ALA A 50 4.05 4.83 8.04
C ALA A 50 3.46 3.71 8.89
N ILE A 51 2.35 4.00 9.58
CA ILE A 51 1.59 2.98 10.31
C ILE A 51 0.18 2.98 9.75
N VAL A 52 -0.14 1.96 8.95
CA VAL A 52 -1.45 1.85 8.31
C VAL A 52 -1.94 0.41 8.41
N GLY A 53 -3.11 0.23 8.99
CA GLY A 53 -3.73 -1.08 9.21
C GLY A 53 -4.71 -1.48 8.11
N ALA A 54 -4.99 -2.78 8.04
CA ALA A 54 -6.12 -3.33 7.32
C ALA A 54 -6.60 -4.58 8.07
N GLY A 55 -7.92 -4.77 8.19
CA GLY A 55 -8.48 -5.90 8.94
C GLY A 55 -8.12 -7.26 8.33
N ILE A 56 -8.42 -7.44 7.05
CA ILE A 56 -8.22 -8.72 6.33
C ILE A 56 -7.15 -8.59 5.23
N GLY A 57 -6.89 -7.37 4.74
CA GLY A 57 -5.98 -7.16 3.61
C GLY A 57 -6.62 -7.59 2.30
N GLY A 58 -5.83 -8.24 1.44
CA GLY A 58 -6.23 -8.54 0.08
C GLY A 58 -7.06 -9.81 -0.06
N LEU A 59 -8.26 -9.82 0.53
CA LEU A 59 -9.15 -10.98 0.52
C LEU A 59 -9.50 -11.44 -0.90
N LEU A 60 -9.76 -10.49 -1.81
CA LEU A 60 -10.07 -10.80 -3.20
C LEU A 60 -8.90 -11.51 -3.88
N GLY A 61 -7.69 -10.97 -3.76
CA GLY A 61 -6.48 -11.61 -4.31
C GLY A 61 -6.20 -12.99 -3.70
N ILE A 62 -6.59 -13.23 -2.44
CA ILE A 62 -6.52 -14.56 -1.81
C ILE A 62 -7.52 -15.53 -2.45
N GLU A 63 -8.77 -15.11 -2.62
CA GLU A 63 -9.81 -15.92 -3.25
C GLU A 63 -9.46 -16.28 -4.70
N GLU A 64 -9.13 -15.28 -5.51
CA GLU A 64 -8.77 -15.46 -6.93
C GLU A 64 -7.59 -16.41 -7.09
N GLN A 65 -6.49 -16.18 -6.35
CA GLN A 65 -5.30 -17.01 -6.45
C GLN A 65 -5.57 -18.45 -5.99
N THR A 66 -6.45 -18.63 -4.99
CA THR A 66 -6.82 -19.95 -4.49
C THR A 66 -7.58 -20.75 -5.54
N ILE A 67 -8.57 -20.13 -6.20
CA ILE A 67 -9.34 -20.75 -7.29
C ILE A 67 -8.40 -21.12 -8.44
N GLU A 68 -7.54 -20.19 -8.87
CA GLU A 68 -6.57 -20.43 -9.94
C GLU A 68 -5.63 -21.60 -9.63
N PHE A 69 -5.14 -21.67 -8.39
CA PHE A 69 -4.27 -22.77 -7.96
C PHE A 69 -5.01 -24.11 -7.96
N HIS A 70 -6.27 -24.13 -7.51
CA HIS A 70 -7.12 -25.33 -7.55
C HIS A 70 -7.35 -25.83 -9.00
N GLU A 71 -7.45 -24.91 -9.96
CA GLU A 71 -7.54 -25.21 -11.40
C GLU A 71 -6.19 -25.63 -12.03
N GLY A 72 -5.12 -25.76 -11.24
CA GLY A 72 -3.80 -26.18 -11.69
C GLY A 72 -2.92 -25.06 -12.25
N LYS A 73 -3.32 -23.78 -12.10
CA LYS A 73 -2.45 -22.65 -12.45
C LYS A 73 -1.36 -22.45 -11.38
N LYS A 74 -0.25 -21.84 -11.80
CA LYS A 74 0.85 -21.48 -10.89
C LYS A 74 0.46 -20.27 -10.04
N ILE A 75 0.96 -20.24 -8.81
CA ILE A 75 0.84 -19.08 -7.92
C ILE A 75 1.62 -17.90 -8.49
N SER A 76 1.00 -16.72 -8.53
CA SER A 76 1.65 -15.49 -8.95
C SER A 76 2.79 -15.11 -8.01
N PRO A 77 3.96 -14.66 -8.52
CA PRO A 77 5.03 -14.13 -7.67
C PRO A 77 4.60 -12.87 -6.90
N PHE A 78 3.51 -12.21 -7.33
CA PHE A 78 2.94 -11.06 -6.64
C PHE A 78 1.83 -11.43 -5.66
N TYR A 79 1.51 -12.71 -5.49
CA TYR A 79 0.44 -13.13 -4.58
C TYR A 79 0.64 -12.59 -3.16
N VAL A 80 1.80 -12.87 -2.56
CA VAL A 80 2.10 -12.41 -1.19
C VAL A 80 2.20 -10.88 -1.14
N PRO A 81 2.98 -10.19 -2.00
CA PRO A 81 3.03 -8.71 -2.00
C PRO A 81 1.71 -8.00 -2.29
N LYS A 82 0.74 -8.67 -2.93
CA LYS A 82 -0.60 -8.10 -3.16
C LYS A 82 -1.48 -8.16 -1.93
N THR A 83 -1.34 -9.18 -1.10
CA THR A 83 -2.39 -9.60 -0.17
C THR A 83 -2.09 -9.29 1.29
N ILE A 84 -0.82 -9.27 1.70
CA ILE A 84 -0.43 -9.01 3.09
C ILE A 84 -0.57 -7.52 3.46
N ILE A 85 -1.14 -7.24 4.63
CA ILE A 85 -1.57 -5.90 5.04
C ILE A 85 -0.43 -4.87 5.11
N ASN A 86 0.78 -5.30 5.49
CA ASN A 86 1.96 -4.45 5.62
C ASN A 86 2.49 -3.93 4.28
N MET A 87 1.96 -4.41 3.16
CA MET A 87 2.27 -3.85 1.86
C MET A 87 1.66 -2.47 1.66
N LEU A 88 0.60 -2.09 2.38
CA LEU A 88 0.07 -0.73 2.32
C LEU A 88 1.11 0.31 2.82
N PRO A 89 1.56 0.28 4.09
CA PRO A 89 2.59 1.21 4.56
C PRO A 89 3.93 0.99 3.84
N GLY A 90 4.25 -0.24 3.40
CA GLY A 90 5.45 -0.50 2.60
C GLY A 90 5.45 0.22 1.24
N GLN A 91 4.34 0.15 0.49
CA GLN A 91 4.19 0.88 -0.78
C GLN A 91 4.18 2.39 -0.54
N LEU A 92 3.54 2.86 0.53
CA LEU A 92 3.54 4.27 0.89
C LEU A 92 4.97 4.77 1.12
N SER A 93 5.76 4.04 1.92
CA SER A 93 7.16 4.36 2.18
C SER A 93 7.98 4.42 0.89
N ILE A 94 7.83 3.43 -0.01
CA ILE A 94 8.56 3.39 -1.28
C ILE A 94 8.22 4.59 -2.17
N ILE A 95 6.93 4.91 -2.30
CA ILE A 95 6.46 5.95 -3.23
C ILE A 95 6.80 7.36 -2.72
N THR A 96 6.71 7.57 -1.41
CA THR A 96 6.84 8.90 -0.80
C THR A 96 8.22 9.17 -0.20
N GLY A 97 9.08 8.15 -0.10
CA GLY A 97 10.45 8.27 0.39
C GLY A 97 10.59 8.23 1.91
N LEU A 98 9.59 7.70 2.64
CA LEU A 98 9.65 7.54 4.09
C LEU A 98 10.67 6.48 4.47
N LYS A 99 11.53 6.77 5.44
CA LYS A 99 12.59 5.87 5.91
C LYS A 99 12.47 5.53 7.40
N GLY A 100 11.51 6.14 8.12
CA GLY A 100 11.18 5.77 9.49
C GLY A 100 10.41 4.45 9.59
N PRO A 101 9.92 4.08 10.79
CA PRO A 101 9.22 2.82 11.01
C PRO A 101 8.02 2.62 10.06
N SER A 102 7.95 1.45 9.42
CA SER A 102 6.85 1.04 8.54
C SER A 102 6.18 -0.21 9.10
N PHE A 103 4.90 -0.12 9.47
CA PHE A 103 4.23 -1.17 10.22
C PHE A 103 2.72 -1.22 9.94
N SER A 104 2.11 -2.40 10.12
CA SER A 104 0.66 -2.55 10.10
C SER A 104 0.18 -3.22 11.37
N ALA A 105 -0.77 -2.58 12.06
CA ALA A 105 -1.54 -3.20 13.13
C ALA A 105 -2.84 -3.79 12.58
N VAL A 106 -3.28 -4.90 13.16
CA VAL A 106 -4.55 -5.55 12.81
C VAL A 106 -5.27 -6.02 14.08
N SER A 107 -6.41 -5.40 14.34
CA SER A 107 -7.28 -5.62 15.49
C SER A 107 -8.76 -5.74 15.07
N ALA A 108 -8.96 -6.24 13.84
CA ALA A 108 -10.25 -6.24 13.15
C ALA A 108 -10.81 -4.81 12.97
N CYS A 109 -11.79 -4.41 13.79
CA CYS A 109 -12.50 -3.13 13.66
C CYS A 109 -11.90 -1.98 14.48
N ALA A 110 -11.03 -2.28 15.45
CA ALA A 110 -10.47 -1.32 16.40
C ALA A 110 -9.17 -0.70 15.90
#